data_AF-A0A1E7FQ81-F1
#
_entry.id   AF-A0A1E7FQ81-F1
#
_cell.length_a   1.000
_cell.length_b   1.000
_cell.length_c   1.000
_cell.angle_alpha   90.00
_cell.angle_beta   90.00
_cell.angle_gamma   90.00
#
_symmetry.space_group_name_H-M   'P 1'
#
loop_
_entity.id
_entity.type
_entity.pdbx_description
1 polymer ?
#
loop_
_entity_poly.entity_id
_entity_poly.type
_entity_poly.pdbx_seq_one_letter_code
_entity_poly.pdbx_strand_id
1 'polypeptide(L)' 'WSNMAFCYEKLRDLSAFKETAQKCVDIDTTFIKGYYRLAKAHELLWDYDEAHATIVCGLAVDPNNSDLL' A
#
# COMPACT_ATOMS: atom_id res chain seq x y z
N TRP A 1 -5.60 -7.61 7.81
CA TRP A 1 -5.62 -6.44 6.92
C TRP A 1 -5.03 -6.76 5.55
N SER A 2 -3.81 -7.30 5.45
CA SER A 2 -3.15 -7.67 4.20
C SER A 2 -3.98 -8.52 3.20
N ASN A 3 -4.55 -9.65 3.64
CA ASN A 3 -5.37 -10.51 2.77
C ASN A 3 -6.71 -9.85 2.41
N MET A 4 -7.27 -9.04 3.32
CA MET A 4 -8.52 -8.31 3.11
C MET A 4 -8.35 -7.21 2.06
N ALA A 5 -7.21 -6.52 2.06
CA ALA A 5 -6.86 -5.54 1.03
C ALA A 5 -6.78 -6.19 -0.36
N PHE A 6 -6.17 -7.38 -0.46
CA PHE A 6 -6.14 -8.14 -1.72
C PHE A 6 -7.54 -8.55 -2.21
N CYS A 7 -8.46 -8.92 -1.31
CA CYS A 7 -9.84 -9.18 -1.70
C CYS A 7 -10.52 -7.93 -2.28
N TYR A 8 -10.34 -6.76 -1.67
CA TYR A 8 -10.91 -5.51 -2.18
C TYR A 8 -10.31 -5.08 -3.51
N GLU A 9 -9.01 -5.29 -3.72
CA GLU A 9 -8.35 -5.12 -5.02
C GLU A 9 -9.06 -5.96 -6.11
N LYS A 10 -9.34 -7.24 -5.82
CA LYS A 10 -10.05 -8.13 -6.76
C LYS A 10 -11.52 -7.75 -6.97
N LEU A 11 -12.18 -7.21 -5.94
CA LEU A 11 -13.53 -6.69 -6.02
C LEU A 11 -13.61 -5.34 -6.75
N ARG A 12 -12.47 -4.72 -7.07
CA ARG A 12 -12.34 -3.36 -7.64
C ARG A 12 -12.95 -2.27 -6.74
N ASP A 13 -13.08 -2.56 -5.45
CA ASP A 13 -13.46 -1.56 -4.46
C ASP A 13 -12.19 -0.83 -3.99
N LEU A 14 -11.82 0.21 -4.74
CA LEU A 14 -10.58 0.95 -4.53
C LEU A 14 -10.60 1.74 -3.21
N SER A 15 -11.77 2.23 -2.80
CA SER A 15 -11.95 2.96 -1.54
C SER A 15 -11.68 2.07 -0.34
N ALA A 16 -12.30 0.89 -0.30
CA ALA A 16 -12.05 -0.09 0.75
C ALA A 16 -10.63 -0.65 0.69
N PHE A 17 -10.06 -0.81 -0.52
CA PHE A 17 -8.68 -1.25 -0.69
C PHE A 17 -7.70 -0.26 -0.05
N LYS A 18 -7.83 1.05 -0.34
CA LYS A 18 -7.02 2.12 0.24
C LYS A 18 -7.13 2.13 1.77
N GLU A 19 -8.35 2.12 2.31
CA GLU A 19 -8.54 2.15 3.78
C GLU A 19 -7.92 0.92 4.45
N THR A 20 -8.12 -0.26 3.86
CA THR A 20 -7.58 -1.52 4.42
C THR A 20 -6.06 -1.57 4.31
N ALA A 21 -5.48 -1.03 3.23
CA ALA A 21 -4.04 -0.93 3.05
C ALA A 21 -3.43 0.09 4.03
N GLN A 22 -4.06 1.25 4.24
CA GLN A 22 -3.64 2.25 5.21
C GLN A 22 -3.63 1.68 6.63
N LYS A 23 -4.73 1.04 7.07
CA LYS A 23 -4.77 0.34 8.37
C LYS A 23 -3.69 -0.72 8.50
N CYS A 24 -3.30 -1.35 7.40
CA CYS A 24 -2.24 -2.35 7.38
C CYS A 24 -0.87 -1.74 7.74
N VAL A 25 -0.61 -0.52 7.28
CA VAL A 25 0.60 0.27 7.58
C VAL A 25 0.52 0.88 8.97
N ASP A 26 -0.64 1.40 9.37
CA ASP A 26 -0.83 2.03 10.69
C ASP A 26 -0.64 1.05 11.85
N ILE A 27 -1.02 -0.22 11.65
CA ILE A 27 -0.87 -1.27 12.66
C ILE A 27 0.57 -1.78 12.73
N ASP A 28 1.23 -1.91 11.58
CA ASP A 28 2.59 -2.40 11.50
C ASP A 28 3.37 -1.59 10.47
N THR A 29 4.11 -0.60 10.97
CA THR A 29 4.94 0.28 10.15
C THR A 29 6.17 -0.43 9.59
N THR A 30 6.47 -1.67 10.02
CA THR A 30 7.55 -2.50 9.47
C THR A 30 7.07 -3.41 8.34
N PHE A 31 5.76 -3.50 8.11
CA PHE A 31 5.17 -4.38 7.12
C PHE A 31 5.21 -3.77 5.71
N ILE A 32 6.31 -4.02 5.01
CA ILE A 32 6.60 -3.55 3.64
C ILE A 32 5.46 -3.85 2.65
N LYS A 33 4.87 -5.04 2.72
CA LYS A 33 3.75 -5.43 1.85
C LYS A 33 2.48 -4.61 2.11
N GLY A 34 2.38 -3.90 3.22
CA GLY A 34 1.35 -2.90 3.51
C GLY A 34 1.55 -1.67 2.64
N TYR A 35 2.77 -1.11 2.64
CA TYR A 35 3.16 0.02 1.81
C TYR A 35 2.98 -0.28 0.31
N TYR A 36 3.40 -1.47 -0.15
CA TYR A 36 3.18 -1.88 -1.55
C TYR A 36 1.70 -1.82 -1.95
N ARG A 37 0.82 -2.36 -1.10
CA ARG A 37 -0.61 -2.36 -1.37
C ARG A 37 -1.21 -0.96 -1.30
N LEU A 38 -0.74 -0.13 -0.38
CA LEU A 38 -1.20 1.25 -0.25
C LEU A 38 -0.78 2.07 -1.47
N ALA A 39 0.48 1.97 -1.91
CA ALA A 39 0.97 2.59 -3.13
C ALA A 39 0.15 2.15 -4.35
N LYS A 40 -0.11 0.84 -4.48
CA LYS A 40 -0.95 0.30 -5.55
C LYS A 40 -2.40 0.79 -5.49
N ALA A 41 -2.96 0.99 -4.29
CA ALA A 41 -4.28 1.59 -4.13
C ALA A 41 -4.31 3.03 -4.63
N HIS A 42 -3.29 3.82 -4.32
CA HIS A 42 -3.12 5.18 -4.80
C HIS A 42 -2.92 5.24 -6.33
N GLU A 43 -2.10 4.36 -6.91
CA GLU A 43 -1.95 4.26 -8.37
C GLU A 43 -3.28 3.95 -9.08
N LEU A 44 -4.08 3.03 -8.53
CA LEU A 44 -5.38 2.69 -9.08
C LEU A 44 -6.40 3.83 -8.98
N LEU A 45 -6.23 4.73 -8.00
CA LEU A 45 -7.02 5.95 -7.81
C LEU A 45 -6.45 7.16 -8.56
N TRP A 46 -5.33 7.00 -9.25
CA TRP A 46 -4.61 8.04 -9.99
C TRP A 46 -3.98 9.11 -9.07
N ASP A 47 -3.81 8.77 -7.79
CA ASP A 47 -3.13 9.57 -6.76
C ASP A 47 -1.62 9.30 -6.80
N TYR A 48 -0.94 9.63 -7.91
CA TYR A 48 0.48 9.27 -8.10
C TYR A 48 1.44 9.93 -7.10
N ASP A 49 1.14 11.15 -6.66
CA ASP A 49 1.96 11.86 -5.67
C ASP A 49 2.01 11.11 -4.33
N GLU A 50 0.84 10.65 -3.87
CA GLU A 50 0.72 9.88 -2.63
C GLU A 50 1.26 8.46 -2.77
N ALA A 51 1.12 7.85 -3.95
CA ALA A 51 1.76 6.56 -4.24
C ALA A 51 3.28 6.66 -4.09
N HIS A 52 3.89 7.69 -4.67
CA HIS A 52 5.33 7.93 -4.58
C HIS A 52 5.77 8.21 -3.13
N ALA A 53 5.03 9.04 -2.39
CA ALA A 53 5.29 9.28 -0.97
C ALA A 53 5.24 7.98 -0.16
N THR A 54 4.26 7.11 -0.43
CA THR A 54 4.11 5.81 0.23
C THR A 54 5.28 4.87 -0.08
N ILE A 55 5.74 4.83 -1.34
CA ILE A 55 6.90 4.02 -1.74
C ILE A 55 8.16 4.50 -1.04
N VAL A 56 8.40 5.82 -0.99
CA VAL A 56 9.55 6.39 -0.28
C VAL A 56 9.51 6.04 1.22
N CYS A 57 8.34 6.12 1.85
CA CYS A 57 8.17 5.68 3.24
C CYS A 57 8.47 4.18 3.42
N GLY A 58 8.02 3.33 2.50
CA GLY A 58 8.32 1.90 2.54
C GLY A 58 9.80 1.57 2.32
N LEU A 59 10.48 2.29 1.41
CA LEU A 59 11.91 2.16 1.16
C LEU A 59 12.76 2.66 2.35
N ALA A 60 12.25 3.60 3.15
CA ALA A 60 12.93 4.00 4.39
C ALA A 60 12.92 2.87 5.45
N VAL A 61 11.93 1.99 5.40
CA VAL A 61 11.82 0.82 6.29
C VAL A 61 12.71 -0.32 5.81
N ASP A 62 12.70 -0.60 4.50
CA ASP A 62 13.59 -1.58 3.87
C ASP A 62 14.10 -1.06 2.52
N PRO A 63 15.31 -0.48 2.52
CA PRO A 63 15.90 0.15 1.33
C PRO A 63 16.21 -0.83 0.20
N ASN A 64 16.25 -2.13 0.46
CA ASN A 64 16.61 -3.16 -0.52
C ASN A 64 15.40 -3.97 -1.00
N ASN A 65 14.18 -3.52 -0.71
CA ASN A 65 13.01 -4.30 -1.05
C ASN A 65 12.62 -4.14 -2.53
N SER A 66 12.85 -5.18 -3.32
CA SER A 66 12.52 -5.23 -4.75
C SER A 66 11.02 -5.14 -5.04
N ASP A 67 10.14 -5.37 -4.06
CA ASP A 67 8.68 -5.27 -4.28
C ASP A 67 8.20 -3.80 -4.32
N LEU A 68 9.00 -2.85 -3.81
CA LEU A 68 8.68 -1.41 -3.77
C LEU A 68 9.39 -0.60 -4.86
N LEU A 69 10.24 -1.23 -5.66
CA LEU A 69 11.15 -0.60 -6.64
C LEU A 69 10.66 -0.86 -8.07
#